data_AF-A0A179FW38-F1
#
_entry.id   AF-A0A179FW38-F1
#
_cell.length_a   1.000
_cell.length_b   1.000
_cell.length_c   1.000
_cell.angle_alpha   90.00
_cell.angle_beta   90.00
_cell.angle_gamma   90.00
#
_symmetry.space_group_name_H-M   'P 1'
#
loop_
_entity.id
_entity.type
_entity.pdbx_description
1 polymer ?
#
loop_
_entity_poly.entity_id
_entity_poly.type
_entity_poly.pdbx_seq_one_letter_code
_entity_poly.pdbx_strand_id
1 'polypeptide(L)'
;MIGHYKINVEVSETTKFKHLFSFTMICHALVFVYHLITWAWTFTHLYHPDRHAVRGGVESVIIKVMSLPHNMGSLRKQFYFTLFYSTATVFSFMNSVIYWFITRAHEAGGEDAMVAAAVSGLDVLAAPGKDVSALVTAQMPEQPFSDLFGEGWFKAFVLITMHAINPCIMAIEILFFNSIKRPFALGSHFVGLMAMCGLYLGWAAIGKALTGEFPFFWLDEEEVGSKEAVTTYCVGFVFLSQILYILMQGFIYIREGLTKSIQGAEGSNGALHS
;
A
#
# COMPACT_ATOMS: atom_id res chain seq x y z
N MET A 1 -4.10 -2.97 -18.10
CA MET A 1 -4.69 -4.19 -18.70
C MET A 1 -5.00 -5.14 -17.54
N ILE A 2 -6.07 -4.84 -16.82
CA ILE A 2 -6.56 -5.65 -15.69
C ILE A 2 -7.51 -6.66 -16.35
N GLY A 3 -7.07 -7.90 -16.44
CA GLY A 3 -7.56 -8.91 -17.39
C GLY A 3 -9.03 -9.27 -17.20
N HIS A 4 -9.84 -8.88 -18.17
CA HIS A 4 -11.17 -9.42 -18.45
C HIS A 4 -11.04 -10.92 -18.78
N TYR A 5 -11.68 -11.78 -18.00
CA TYR A 5 -11.84 -13.22 -18.27
C TYR A 5 -13.02 -13.52 -19.22
N LYS A 6 -13.68 -12.48 -19.75
CA LYS A 6 -14.74 -12.58 -20.75
C LYS A 6 -14.24 -12.03 -22.08
N ILE A 7 -13.73 -12.91 -22.94
CA ILE A 7 -13.08 -12.60 -24.22
C ILE A 7 -14.06 -12.18 -25.34
N ASN A 8 -15.36 -12.07 -25.08
CA ASN A 8 -16.36 -11.89 -26.15
C ASN A 8 -17.19 -10.60 -26.06
N VAL A 9 -16.71 -9.54 -25.38
CA VAL A 9 -17.39 -8.23 -25.39
C VAL A 9 -16.43 -7.20 -25.97
N GLU A 10 -16.84 -6.58 -27.08
CA GLU A 10 -16.10 -5.57 -27.81
C GLU A 10 -15.62 -4.45 -26.86
N VAL A 11 -14.31 -4.35 -26.68
CA VAL A 11 -13.68 -3.36 -25.79
C VAL A 11 -13.82 -1.98 -26.45
N SER A 12 -14.79 -1.19 -26.01
CA SER A 12 -14.91 0.21 -26.41
C SER A 12 -13.65 1.00 -25.99
N GLU A 13 -13.25 2.00 -26.78
CA GLU A 13 -12.00 2.74 -26.54
C GLU A 13 -11.94 3.46 -25.19
N THR A 14 -13.09 3.82 -24.62
CA THR A 14 -13.21 4.46 -23.30
C THR A 14 -12.73 3.56 -22.16
N THR A 15 -12.82 2.23 -22.34
CA THR A 15 -12.39 1.23 -21.35
C THR A 15 -10.86 1.22 -21.14
N LYS A 16 -10.06 1.63 -22.13
CA LYS A 16 -8.58 1.62 -22.02
C LYS A 16 -8.06 2.65 -21.00
N PHE A 17 -8.68 3.82 -20.94
CA PHE A 17 -8.26 4.90 -20.03
C PHE A 17 -8.71 4.68 -18.58
N LYS A 18 -9.73 3.84 -18.34
CA LYS A 18 -10.22 3.49 -16.99
C LYS A 18 -9.11 3.05 -16.04
N HIS A 19 -8.14 2.29 -16.56
CA HIS A 19 -7.04 1.78 -15.75
C HIS A 19 -6.14 2.89 -15.17
N LEU A 20 -6.06 4.08 -15.79
CA LEU A 20 -5.28 5.20 -15.27
C LEU A 20 -5.88 5.82 -14.00
N PHE A 21 -7.17 5.59 -13.77
CA PHE A 21 -7.90 6.09 -12.60
C PHE A 21 -8.05 5.03 -11.51
N SER A 22 -7.61 3.78 -11.78
CA SER A 22 -7.64 2.70 -10.80
C SER A 22 -6.65 2.96 -9.67
N PHE A 23 -7.12 2.82 -8.42
CA PHE A 23 -6.28 2.91 -7.24
C PHE A 23 -5.08 1.96 -7.32
N THR A 24 -5.31 0.71 -7.75
CA THR A 24 -4.26 -0.29 -7.90
C THR A 24 -3.14 0.21 -8.80
N MET A 25 -3.47 0.76 -9.97
CA MET A 25 -2.46 1.27 -10.90
C MET A 25 -1.66 2.44 -10.31
N ILE A 26 -2.31 3.34 -9.57
CA ILE A 26 -1.63 4.46 -8.90
C ILE A 26 -0.70 3.93 -7.80
N CYS A 27 -1.14 2.97 -6.99
CA CYS A 27 -0.29 2.33 -5.98
C CYS A 27 0.96 1.70 -6.62
N HIS A 28 0.78 0.95 -7.70
CA HIS A 28 1.87 0.34 -8.45
C HIS A 28 2.82 1.40 -9.01
N ALA A 29 2.30 2.48 -9.59
CA ALA A 29 3.11 3.58 -10.10
C ALA A 29 3.92 4.27 -8.99
N LEU A 30 3.30 4.54 -7.83
CA LEU A 30 3.99 5.16 -6.68
C LEU A 30 5.12 4.27 -6.15
N VAL A 31 4.84 2.97 -5.97
CA VAL A 31 5.84 1.98 -5.54
C VAL A 31 6.96 1.86 -6.57
N PHE A 32 6.63 1.80 -7.86
CA PHE A 32 7.63 1.74 -8.94
C PHE A 32 8.51 2.99 -8.95
N VAL A 33 7.92 4.19 -8.88
CA VAL A 33 8.67 5.45 -8.85
C VAL A 33 9.56 5.53 -7.62
N TYR A 34 9.09 5.08 -6.45
CA TYR A 34 9.93 4.99 -5.26
C TYR A 34 11.17 4.11 -5.50
N HIS A 35 10.97 2.89 -6.00
CA HIS A 35 12.09 1.98 -6.27
C HIS A 35 13.01 2.47 -7.38
N LEU A 36 12.47 3.15 -8.39
CA LEU A 36 13.29 3.78 -9.44
C LEU A 36 14.19 4.88 -8.88
N ILE A 37 13.65 5.71 -7.96
CA ILE A 37 14.42 6.75 -7.28
C ILE A 37 15.52 6.12 -6.41
N THR A 38 15.18 5.15 -5.56
CA THR A 38 16.16 4.51 -4.66
C THR A 38 17.20 3.71 -5.44
N TRP A 39 16.80 3.03 -6.52
CA TRP A 39 17.73 2.38 -7.45
C TRP A 39 18.69 3.38 -8.09
N ALA A 40 18.19 4.52 -8.61
CA ALA A 40 19.03 5.56 -9.20
C ALA A 40 20.05 6.11 -8.19
N TRP A 41 19.62 6.36 -6.95
CA TRP A 41 20.50 6.81 -5.87
C TRP A 41 21.55 5.75 -5.50
N THR A 42 21.16 4.48 -5.46
CA THR A 42 22.07 3.37 -5.14
C THR A 42 23.11 3.19 -6.25
N PHE A 43 22.66 3.18 -7.51
CA PHE A 43 23.51 3.07 -8.68
C PHE A 43 24.54 4.21 -8.75
N THR A 44 24.07 5.46 -8.58
CA THR A 44 24.97 6.61 -8.61
C THR A 44 25.92 6.65 -7.42
N HIS A 45 25.51 6.22 -6.23
CA HIS A 45 26.43 6.09 -5.10
C HIS A 45 27.51 5.04 -5.32
N LEU A 46 27.18 3.92 -5.99
CA LEU A 46 28.13 2.83 -6.24
C LEU A 46 29.14 3.17 -7.35
N TYR A 47 28.67 3.73 -8.48
CA TYR A 47 29.50 3.94 -9.67
C TYR A 47 30.01 5.37 -9.84
N HIS A 48 29.34 6.35 -9.23
CA HIS A 48 29.70 7.77 -9.32
C HIS A 48 29.73 8.44 -7.93
N PRO A 49 30.57 7.94 -7.00
CA PRO A 49 30.60 8.43 -5.62
C PRO A 49 30.87 9.94 -5.55
N ASP A 50 31.74 10.45 -6.42
CA ASP A 50 31.96 11.88 -6.62
C ASP A 50 31.25 12.38 -7.89
N ARG A 51 29.95 12.71 -7.76
CA ARG A 51 29.14 13.31 -8.84
C ARG A 51 29.72 14.60 -9.45
N HIS A 52 30.67 15.24 -8.77
CA HIS A 52 31.35 16.46 -9.22
C HIS A 52 32.64 16.17 -10.01
N ALA A 53 33.12 14.92 -10.00
CA ALA A 53 34.24 14.46 -10.80
C ALA A 53 33.86 14.41 -12.30
N VAL A 54 32.61 14.09 -12.61
CA VAL A 54 32.08 14.13 -13.99
C VAL A 54 31.71 15.57 -14.33
N ARG A 55 32.56 16.26 -15.10
CA ARG A 55 32.37 17.66 -15.52
C ARG A 55 32.14 17.78 -17.03
N GLY A 56 31.11 18.53 -17.40
CA GLY A 56 30.77 18.85 -18.80
C GLY A 56 29.85 17.82 -19.44
N GLY A 57 28.88 18.28 -20.23
CA GLY A 57 28.00 17.42 -21.02
C GLY A 57 26.74 16.91 -20.32
N VAL A 58 25.91 16.20 -21.11
CA VAL A 58 24.61 15.63 -20.71
C VAL A 58 24.75 14.59 -19.60
N GLU A 59 25.85 13.83 -19.60
CA GLU A 59 26.18 12.84 -18.57
C GLU A 59 26.25 13.47 -17.17
N SER A 60 26.89 14.63 -17.04
CA SER A 60 26.98 15.35 -15.77
C SER A 60 25.62 15.84 -15.26
N VAL A 61 24.65 16.09 -16.16
CA VAL A 61 23.28 16.46 -15.81
C VAL A 61 22.51 15.23 -15.34
N ILE A 62 22.60 14.12 -16.09
CA ILE A 62 21.95 12.85 -15.77
C ILE A 62 22.40 12.35 -14.39
N ILE A 63 23.72 12.34 -14.12
CA ILE A 63 24.27 11.92 -12.83
C ILE A 63 23.82 12.85 -11.70
N LYS A 64 23.72 14.17 -11.93
CA LYS A 64 23.24 15.12 -10.90
C LYS A 64 21.76 14.94 -10.57
N VAL A 65 20.93 14.58 -11.55
CA VAL A 65 19.49 14.33 -11.36
C VAL A 65 19.25 12.98 -10.67
N MET A 66 20.00 11.95 -11.06
CA MET A 66 19.89 10.60 -10.52
C MET A 66 20.64 10.38 -9.21
N SER A 67 21.46 11.33 -8.77
CA SER A 67 22.16 11.24 -7.48
C SER A 67 21.33 11.80 -6.33
N LEU A 68 21.60 11.29 -5.13
CA LEU A 68 21.00 11.80 -3.91
C LEU A 68 21.17 13.33 -3.83
N PRO A 69 20.12 14.10 -3.50
CA PRO A 69 20.25 15.54 -3.37
C PRO A 69 21.29 15.89 -2.28
N HIS A 70 22.35 16.61 -2.63
CA HIS A 70 23.40 17.04 -1.70
C HIS A 70 22.88 17.87 -0.52
N ASN A 71 21.72 18.51 -0.66
CA ASN A 71 21.04 19.22 0.41
C ASN A 71 19.83 18.43 0.94
N MET A 72 20.01 17.13 1.18
CA MET A 72 19.14 16.36 2.08
C MET A 72 19.28 16.85 3.54
N GLY A 73 20.10 17.87 3.85
CA GLY A 73 20.05 18.59 5.14
C GLY A 73 18.87 19.55 5.28
N SER A 74 18.15 19.86 4.19
CA SER A 74 16.95 20.68 4.24
C SER A 74 15.74 19.89 4.77
N LEU A 75 15.18 20.34 5.89
CA LEU A 75 14.01 19.73 6.54
C LEU A 75 12.82 19.57 5.58
N ARG A 76 12.62 20.52 4.66
CA ARG A 76 11.51 20.52 3.71
C ARG A 76 11.66 19.43 2.63
N LYS A 77 12.86 19.23 2.11
CA LYS A 77 13.12 18.19 1.10
C LYS A 77 13.04 16.79 1.70
N GLN A 78 13.57 16.63 2.91
CA GLN A 78 13.38 15.41 3.70
C GLN A 78 11.89 15.14 3.89
N PHE A 79 11.12 16.13 4.32
CA PHE A 79 9.68 15.98 4.55
C PHE A 79 8.91 15.49 3.32
N TYR A 80 9.13 16.09 2.14
CA TYR A 80 8.41 15.64 0.93
C TYR A 80 8.81 14.23 0.52
N PHE A 81 10.09 13.86 0.65
CA PHE A 81 10.53 12.51 0.34
C PHE A 81 9.94 11.49 1.32
N THR A 82 9.95 11.79 2.62
CA THR A 82 9.35 10.89 3.62
C THR A 82 7.83 10.81 3.46
N LEU A 83 7.15 11.91 3.13
CA LEU A 83 5.72 11.91 2.84
C LEU A 83 5.41 11.08 1.59
N PHE A 84 6.19 11.22 0.52
CA PHE A 84 6.04 10.40 -0.69
C PHE A 84 6.22 8.91 -0.39
N TYR A 85 7.30 8.56 0.34
CA TYR A 85 7.53 7.18 0.77
C TYR A 85 6.39 6.64 1.64
N SER A 86 5.93 7.42 2.62
CA SER A 86 4.78 7.04 3.45
C SER A 86 3.51 6.87 2.61
N THR A 87 3.28 7.73 1.62
CA THR A 87 2.12 7.61 0.72
C THR A 87 2.21 6.34 -0.11
N ALA A 88 3.34 6.06 -0.76
CA ALA A 88 3.53 4.85 -1.55
C ALA A 88 3.34 3.57 -0.70
N THR A 89 3.93 3.57 0.50
CA THR A 89 3.79 2.47 1.47
C THR A 89 2.34 2.27 1.90
N VAL A 90 1.72 3.31 2.46
CA VAL A 90 0.36 3.25 3.01
C VAL A 90 -0.64 2.91 1.92
N PHE A 91 -0.53 3.49 0.73
CA PHE A 91 -1.42 3.18 -0.39
C PHE A 91 -1.27 1.72 -0.84
N SER A 92 -0.05 1.16 -0.83
CA SER A 92 0.15 -0.26 -1.11
C SER A 92 -0.54 -1.17 -0.08
N PHE A 93 -0.48 -0.82 1.21
CA PHE A 93 -1.22 -1.53 2.26
C PHE A 93 -2.73 -1.36 2.10
N MET A 94 -3.20 -0.15 1.81
CA MET A 94 -4.63 0.12 1.56
C MET A 94 -5.13 -0.70 0.38
N ASN A 95 -4.38 -0.76 -0.72
CA ASN A 95 -4.76 -1.52 -1.91
C ASN A 95 -4.94 -3.02 -1.61
N SER A 96 -4.09 -3.56 -0.74
CA SER A 96 -4.21 -4.94 -0.26
C SER A 96 -5.45 -5.11 0.62
N VAL A 97 -5.61 -4.25 1.64
CA VAL A 97 -6.71 -4.36 2.60
C VAL A 97 -8.07 -4.18 1.92
N ILE A 98 -8.21 -3.17 1.06
CA ILE A 98 -9.46 -2.89 0.33
C ILE A 98 -9.80 -4.05 -0.59
N TYR A 99 -8.82 -4.66 -1.26
CA TYR A 99 -9.11 -5.79 -2.13
C TYR A 99 -9.55 -7.02 -1.31
N TRP A 100 -8.71 -7.46 -0.36
CA TRP A 100 -8.92 -8.72 0.35
C TRP A 100 -10.09 -8.72 1.31
N PHE A 101 -10.42 -7.57 1.93
CA PHE A 101 -11.44 -7.49 2.96
C PHE A 101 -12.75 -6.82 2.51
N ILE A 102 -12.70 -5.94 1.49
CA ILE A 102 -13.88 -5.19 1.05
C ILE A 102 -14.35 -5.69 -0.31
N THR A 103 -13.48 -5.60 -1.32
CA THR A 103 -13.84 -5.87 -2.73
C THR A 103 -14.18 -7.35 -2.93
N ARG A 104 -13.30 -8.24 -2.46
CA ARG A 104 -13.52 -9.69 -2.56
C ARG A 104 -14.73 -10.16 -1.76
N ALA A 105 -14.96 -9.58 -0.57
CA ALA A 105 -16.13 -9.91 0.24
C ALA A 105 -17.44 -9.49 -0.45
N HIS A 106 -17.45 -8.30 -1.06
CA HIS A 106 -18.57 -7.82 -1.87
C HIS A 106 -18.83 -8.70 -3.09
N GLU A 107 -17.79 -9.08 -3.84
CA GLU A 107 -17.89 -10.01 -4.99
C GLU A 107 -18.40 -11.40 -4.60
N ALA A 108 -18.18 -11.84 -3.35
CA ALA A 108 -18.64 -13.12 -2.81
C ALA A 108 -20.06 -13.08 -2.22
N GLY A 109 -20.80 -11.98 -2.31
CA GLY A 109 -22.17 -11.85 -1.78
C GLY A 109 -22.32 -10.96 -0.53
N GLY A 110 -21.24 -10.31 -0.08
CA GLY A 110 -21.26 -9.01 0.62
C GLY A 110 -21.73 -8.94 2.07
N GLU A 111 -23.01 -9.17 2.36
CA GLU A 111 -23.57 -8.82 3.67
C GLU A 111 -23.25 -9.87 4.74
N ASP A 112 -23.35 -11.16 4.43
CA ASP A 112 -23.18 -12.23 5.42
C ASP A 112 -21.70 -12.48 5.80
N ALA A 113 -20.77 -12.26 4.87
CA ALA A 113 -19.36 -12.60 5.05
C ALA A 113 -18.57 -11.55 5.86
N MET A 114 -18.85 -10.25 5.67
CA MET A 114 -18.14 -9.17 6.38
C MET A 114 -18.60 -9.05 7.84
N VAL A 115 -19.89 -9.24 8.10
CA VAL A 115 -20.46 -9.30 9.46
C VAL A 115 -19.89 -10.51 10.20
N ALA A 116 -19.80 -11.68 9.56
CA ALA A 116 -19.20 -12.86 10.16
C ALA A 116 -17.72 -12.66 10.54
N ALA A 117 -16.91 -12.01 9.69
CA ALA A 117 -15.50 -11.75 9.97
C ALA A 117 -15.29 -10.71 11.10
N ALA A 118 -16.06 -9.62 11.10
CA ALA A 118 -15.98 -8.57 12.12
C ALA A 118 -16.49 -9.04 13.49
N VAL A 119 -17.60 -9.80 13.51
CA VAL A 119 -18.15 -10.40 14.74
C VAL A 119 -17.17 -11.44 15.29
N SER A 120 -16.57 -12.28 14.45
CA SER A 120 -15.58 -13.29 14.88
C SER A 120 -14.34 -12.67 15.53
N GLY A 121 -13.83 -11.55 15.01
CA GLY A 121 -12.67 -10.87 15.59
C GLY A 121 -12.96 -10.25 16.97
N LEU A 122 -14.19 -9.80 17.20
CA LEU A 122 -14.61 -9.16 18.46
C LEU A 122 -14.99 -10.20 19.52
N ASP A 123 -15.61 -11.32 19.12
CA ASP A 123 -16.09 -12.37 20.02
C ASP A 123 -14.93 -13.25 20.56
N VAL A 124 -13.87 -13.43 19.76
CA VAL A 124 -12.62 -14.10 20.19
C VAL A 124 -11.89 -13.32 21.28
N LEU A 125 -12.01 -11.99 21.31
CA LEU A 125 -11.41 -11.15 22.35
C LEU A 125 -12.26 -11.07 23.63
N ALA A 126 -13.53 -11.48 23.57
CA ALA A 126 -14.51 -11.26 24.65
C ALA A 126 -14.82 -12.50 25.51
N ALA A 127 -14.43 -13.72 25.10
CA ALA A 127 -14.86 -14.95 25.79
C ALA A 127 -13.70 -15.87 26.21
N PRO A 128 -13.28 -15.90 27.49
CA PRO A 128 -12.36 -16.92 27.98
C PRO A 128 -13.13 -18.23 28.21
N GLY A 129 -12.84 -19.27 27.42
CA GLY A 129 -13.22 -20.65 27.74
C GLY A 129 -14.32 -21.33 26.90
N LYS A 130 -14.68 -20.80 25.72
CA LYS A 130 -15.46 -21.59 24.73
C LYS A 130 -14.54 -22.22 23.69
N ASP A 131 -14.81 -23.49 23.35
CA ASP A 131 -14.08 -24.25 22.33
C ASP A 131 -14.18 -23.55 20.96
N VAL A 132 -13.15 -22.77 20.66
CA VAL A 132 -12.95 -21.97 19.43
C VAL A 132 -13.16 -22.81 18.16
N SER A 133 -12.93 -24.12 18.24
CA SER A 133 -13.02 -25.06 17.12
C SER A 133 -14.46 -25.26 16.60
N ALA A 134 -15.47 -25.26 17.47
CA ALA A 134 -16.85 -25.54 17.07
C ALA A 134 -17.54 -24.36 16.36
N LEU A 135 -17.19 -23.12 16.75
CA LEU A 135 -17.71 -21.91 16.13
C LEU A 135 -17.08 -21.68 14.73
N VAL A 136 -15.78 -21.97 14.59
CA VAL A 136 -15.05 -21.88 13.31
C VAL A 136 -15.60 -22.86 12.27
N THR A 137 -16.07 -24.03 12.68
CA THR A 137 -16.50 -25.09 11.75
C THR A 137 -17.92 -24.87 11.21
N ALA A 138 -18.79 -24.19 11.96
CA ALA A 138 -20.21 -24.00 11.60
C ALA A 138 -20.46 -22.85 10.59
N GLN A 139 -19.47 -21.99 10.35
CA GLN A 139 -19.60 -20.77 9.54
C GLN A 139 -18.60 -20.69 8.38
N MET A 140 -17.89 -21.78 8.05
CA MET A 140 -17.01 -21.76 6.88
C MET A 140 -17.87 -21.70 5.60
N PRO A 141 -17.72 -20.66 4.76
CA PRO A 141 -18.20 -20.69 3.38
C PRO A 141 -17.58 -21.91 2.69
N GLU A 142 -18.21 -22.41 1.61
CA GLU A 142 -17.63 -23.48 0.77
C GLU A 142 -16.14 -23.23 0.53
N GLN A 143 -15.28 -23.97 1.24
CA GLN A 143 -13.82 -23.93 1.25
C GLN A 143 -13.20 -22.52 1.16
N PRO A 144 -12.50 -22.01 2.20
CA PRO A 144 -11.81 -20.74 2.08
C PRO A 144 -10.88 -20.78 0.85
N PHE A 145 -10.99 -19.76 -0.01
CA PHE A 145 -10.23 -19.64 -1.26
C PHE A 145 -10.70 -20.48 -2.47
N SER A 146 -11.85 -21.14 -2.41
CA SER A 146 -12.47 -21.80 -3.57
C SER A 146 -12.71 -20.83 -4.74
N ASP A 147 -13.05 -19.57 -4.45
CA ASP A 147 -13.20 -18.46 -5.40
C ASP A 147 -11.88 -18.04 -6.08
N LEU A 148 -10.74 -18.26 -5.42
CA LEU A 148 -9.40 -17.94 -5.93
C LEU A 148 -8.78 -19.07 -6.74
N PHE A 149 -8.92 -20.32 -6.24
CA PHE A 149 -8.22 -21.48 -6.79
C PHE A 149 -9.14 -22.45 -7.56
N GLY A 150 -10.47 -22.30 -7.46
CA GLY A 150 -11.44 -23.16 -8.13
C GLY A 150 -11.52 -22.99 -9.64
N GLU A 151 -11.19 -21.79 -10.15
CA GLU A 151 -11.15 -21.47 -11.59
C GLU A 151 -9.74 -21.61 -12.20
N GLY A 152 -8.77 -22.11 -11.43
CA GLY A 152 -7.38 -22.32 -11.86
C GLY A 152 -6.36 -21.32 -11.29
N TRP A 153 -5.07 -21.63 -11.46
CA TRP A 153 -3.97 -20.91 -10.81
C TRP A 153 -3.76 -19.47 -11.31
N PHE A 154 -4.17 -19.16 -12.55
CA PHE A 154 -3.90 -17.87 -13.17
C PHE A 154 -4.65 -16.71 -12.49
N LYS A 155 -5.92 -16.91 -12.10
CA LYS A 155 -6.71 -15.91 -11.39
C LYS A 155 -6.06 -15.55 -10.04
N ALA A 156 -5.75 -16.57 -9.23
CA ALA A 156 -5.03 -16.38 -7.98
C ALA A 156 -3.68 -15.67 -8.20
N PHE A 157 -2.90 -16.07 -9.21
CA PHE A 157 -1.62 -15.44 -9.53
C PHE A 157 -1.76 -13.94 -9.83
N VAL A 158 -2.72 -13.55 -10.67
CA VAL A 158 -2.96 -12.14 -11.01
C VAL A 158 -3.38 -11.34 -9.78
N LEU A 159 -4.30 -11.87 -8.97
CA LEU A 159 -4.81 -11.17 -7.78
C LEU A 159 -3.74 -10.99 -6.70
N ILE A 160 -2.96 -12.03 -6.43
CA ILE A 160 -1.80 -11.97 -5.52
C ILE A 160 -0.78 -10.96 -6.04
N THR A 161 -0.48 -10.98 -7.33
CA THR A 161 0.48 -10.05 -7.95
C THR A 161 0.01 -8.60 -7.87
N MET A 162 -1.27 -8.34 -8.11
CA MET A 162 -1.81 -6.98 -8.09
C MET A 162 -2.00 -6.42 -6.68
N HIS A 163 -2.36 -7.25 -5.69
CA HIS A 163 -2.80 -6.77 -4.39
C HIS A 163 -1.89 -7.16 -3.21
N ALA A 164 -1.11 -8.24 -3.31
CA ALA A 164 -0.28 -8.74 -2.21
C ALA A 164 1.23 -8.54 -2.41
N ILE A 165 1.75 -8.49 -3.63
CA ILE A 165 3.21 -8.38 -3.84
C ILE A 165 3.76 -7.03 -3.37
N ASN A 166 3.18 -5.91 -3.82
CA ASN A 166 3.64 -4.57 -3.45
C ASN A 166 3.66 -4.29 -1.93
N PRO A 167 2.60 -4.59 -1.15
CA PRO A 167 2.68 -4.40 0.30
C PRO A 167 3.74 -5.29 0.95
N CYS A 168 3.97 -6.51 0.46
CA CYS A 168 5.06 -7.36 0.94
C CYS A 168 6.44 -6.75 0.65
N ILE A 169 6.65 -6.23 -0.56
CA ILE A 169 7.88 -5.52 -0.93
C ILE A 169 8.08 -4.33 0.01
N MET A 170 7.05 -3.50 0.22
CA MET A 170 7.16 -2.33 1.09
C MET A 170 7.39 -2.72 2.57
N ALA A 171 6.84 -3.83 3.05
CA ALA A 171 7.12 -4.34 4.39
C ALA A 171 8.57 -4.79 4.54
N ILE A 172 9.11 -5.54 3.56
CA ILE A 172 10.52 -5.95 3.52
C ILE A 172 11.42 -4.71 3.47
N GLU A 173 11.08 -3.75 2.61
CA GLU A 173 11.80 -2.47 2.48
C GLU A 173 11.87 -1.74 3.83
N ILE A 174 10.74 -1.61 4.54
CA ILE A 174 10.72 -0.99 5.87
C ILE A 174 11.65 -1.74 6.82
N LEU A 175 11.58 -3.07 6.87
CA LEU A 175 12.25 -3.88 7.88
C LEU A 175 13.76 -4.01 7.65
N PHE A 176 14.21 -4.11 6.40
CA PHE A 176 15.59 -4.51 6.08
C PHE A 176 16.40 -3.44 5.34
N PHE A 177 15.82 -2.75 4.37
CA PHE A 177 16.60 -1.92 3.43
C PHE A 177 16.52 -0.42 3.72
N ASN A 178 15.44 0.03 4.34
CA ASN A 178 15.22 1.43 4.58
C ASN A 178 15.80 1.87 5.94
N SER A 179 16.47 3.03 5.96
CA SER A 179 17.00 3.67 7.18
C SER A 179 16.25 4.97 7.55
N ILE A 180 15.13 5.26 6.89
CA ILE A 180 14.26 6.40 7.24
C ILE A 180 13.85 6.24 8.70
N LYS A 181 14.33 7.18 9.53
CA LYS A 181 13.93 7.34 10.92
C LYS A 181 12.52 7.89 10.99
N ARG A 182 11.88 7.75 12.14
CA ARG A 182 10.57 8.35 12.40
C ARG A 182 10.58 9.84 12.03
N PRO A 183 9.59 10.30 11.25
CA PRO A 183 9.52 11.71 10.92
C PRO A 183 9.28 12.52 12.20
N PHE A 184 10.05 13.60 12.38
CA PHE A 184 9.95 14.48 13.55
C PHE A 184 8.55 15.13 13.66
N ALA A 185 7.87 15.31 12.53
CA ALA A 185 6.52 15.85 12.45
C ALA A 185 5.53 14.76 12.00
N LEU A 186 5.08 13.93 12.95
CA LEU A 186 4.06 12.91 12.71
C LEU A 186 2.75 13.56 12.21
N GLY A 187 2.27 14.62 12.88
CA GLY A 187 1.01 15.28 12.55
C GLY A 187 0.93 15.80 11.10
N SER A 188 2.03 16.32 10.56
CA SER A 188 2.07 16.74 9.16
C SER A 188 2.01 15.59 8.17
N HIS A 189 2.46 14.38 8.56
CA HIS A 189 2.29 13.19 7.73
C HIS A 189 0.84 12.68 7.77
N PHE A 190 0.16 12.75 8.92
CA PHE A 190 -1.29 12.47 9.01
C PHE A 190 -2.08 13.36 8.04
N VAL A 191 -1.91 14.68 8.16
CA VAL A 191 -2.60 15.65 7.28
C VAL A 191 -2.18 15.48 5.82
N GLY A 192 -0.90 15.24 5.56
CA GLY A 192 -0.39 14.98 4.21
C GLY A 192 -1.02 13.75 3.57
N LEU A 193 -1.15 12.64 4.31
CA LEU A 193 -1.80 11.42 3.84
C LEU A 193 -3.29 11.63 3.60
N MET A 194 -3.99 12.34 4.50
CA MET A 194 -5.39 12.71 4.28
C MET A 194 -5.56 13.51 2.99
N ALA A 195 -4.67 14.48 2.74
CA ALA A 195 -4.67 15.26 1.51
C ALA A 195 -4.40 14.37 0.28
N MET A 196 -3.47 13.41 0.36
CA MET A 196 -3.21 12.46 -0.74
C MET A 196 -4.42 11.54 -1.00
N CYS A 197 -5.12 11.07 0.04
CA CYS A 197 -6.37 10.32 -0.12
C CYS A 197 -7.44 11.17 -0.80
N GLY A 198 -7.62 12.42 -0.37
CA GLY A 198 -8.54 13.37 -1.00
C GLY A 198 -8.19 13.65 -2.45
N LEU A 199 -6.89 13.79 -2.77
CA LEU A 199 -6.43 13.93 -4.16
C LEU A 199 -6.76 12.70 -5.00
N TYR A 200 -6.61 11.49 -4.46
CA TYR A 200 -7.03 10.29 -5.18
C TYR A 200 -8.55 10.24 -5.38
N LEU A 201 -9.36 10.61 -4.38
CA LEU A 201 -10.82 10.66 -4.55
C LEU A 201 -11.23 11.69 -5.61
N GLY A 202 -10.58 12.86 -5.64
CA GLY A 202 -10.75 13.83 -6.71
C GLY A 202 -10.33 13.28 -8.08
N TRP A 203 -9.22 12.54 -8.14
CA TRP A 203 -8.76 11.86 -9.35
C TRP A 203 -9.74 10.79 -9.82
N ALA A 204 -10.33 10.02 -8.90
CA ALA A 204 -11.36 9.03 -9.19
C ALA A 204 -12.64 9.69 -9.76
N ALA A 205 -13.02 10.86 -9.24
CA ALA A 205 -14.15 11.63 -9.77
C ALA A 205 -13.87 12.16 -11.19
N ILE A 206 -12.65 12.62 -11.48
CA ILE A 206 -12.21 12.96 -12.85
C ILE A 206 -12.27 11.71 -13.74
N GLY A 207 -11.84 10.57 -13.23
CA GLY A 207 -11.95 9.28 -13.92
C GLY A 207 -13.37 8.97 -14.35
N LYS A 208 -14.35 9.06 -13.44
CA LYS A 208 -15.77 8.90 -13.77
C LYS A 208 -16.20 9.86 -14.88
N ALA A 209 -15.83 11.14 -14.79
CA ALA A 209 -16.23 12.13 -15.78
C ALA A 209 -15.69 11.79 -17.19
N LEU A 210 -14.54 11.12 -17.29
CA LEU A 210 -13.88 10.78 -18.55
C LEU A 210 -14.24 9.38 -19.08
N THR A 211 -14.48 8.41 -18.20
CA THR A 211 -14.66 6.99 -18.57
C THR A 211 -16.06 6.46 -18.28
N GLY A 212 -16.91 7.24 -17.61
CA GLY A 212 -18.30 6.88 -17.27
C GLY A 212 -18.44 5.93 -16.08
N GLU A 213 -17.34 5.41 -15.54
CA GLU A 213 -17.33 4.38 -14.50
C GLU A 213 -16.43 4.78 -13.33
N PHE A 214 -16.86 4.44 -12.11
CA PHE A 214 -16.03 4.63 -10.92
C PHE A 214 -14.96 3.54 -10.77
N PRO A 215 -13.80 3.86 -10.17
CA PRO A 215 -12.76 2.86 -9.91
C PRO A 215 -13.09 1.91 -8.75
N PHE A 216 -14.03 2.29 -7.88
CA PHE A 216 -14.52 1.46 -6.78
C PHE A 216 -16.05 1.41 -6.82
N PHE A 217 -16.63 0.23 -6.54
CA PHE A 217 -18.08 0.03 -6.47
C PHE A 217 -18.72 0.94 -5.42
N TRP A 218 -18.06 1.15 -4.28
CA TRP A 218 -18.57 1.97 -3.18
C TRP A 218 -18.58 3.48 -3.45
N LEU A 219 -18.02 3.92 -4.58
CA LEU A 219 -18.15 5.31 -5.05
C LEU A 219 -19.44 5.52 -5.86
N ASP A 220 -20.07 4.45 -6.32
CA ASP A 220 -21.29 4.52 -7.10
C ASP A 220 -22.53 4.63 -6.20
N GLU A 221 -23.30 5.68 -6.42
CA GLU A 221 -24.54 5.91 -5.67
C GLU A 221 -25.59 4.87 -6.02
N GLU A 222 -25.61 4.40 -7.27
CA GLU A 222 -26.58 3.40 -7.72
C GLU A 222 -26.30 2.02 -7.12
N GLU A 223 -25.02 1.68 -6.94
CA GLU A 223 -24.60 0.40 -6.36
C GLU A 223 -24.81 0.37 -4.83
N VAL A 224 -24.50 1.48 -4.14
CA VAL A 224 -24.57 1.56 -2.67
C VAL A 224 -25.94 2.04 -2.18
N GLY A 225 -26.76 2.60 -3.07
CA GLY A 225 -28.14 3.03 -2.80
C GLY A 225 -28.32 4.39 -2.14
N SER A 226 -27.25 5.07 -1.70
CA SER A 226 -27.35 6.41 -1.09
C SER A 226 -26.03 7.21 -1.14
N LYS A 227 -26.15 8.54 -1.30
CA LYS A 227 -25.03 9.49 -1.19
C LYS A 227 -24.39 9.50 0.20
N GLU A 228 -25.17 9.25 1.24
CA GLU A 228 -24.66 9.19 2.62
C GLU A 228 -23.74 7.98 2.81
N ALA A 229 -24.08 6.85 2.18
CA ALA A 229 -23.26 5.65 2.22
C ALA A 229 -21.96 5.85 1.43
N VAL A 230 -22.02 6.43 0.23
CA VAL A 230 -20.82 6.82 -0.54
C VAL A 230 -19.91 7.75 0.28
N THR A 231 -20.50 8.74 0.96
CA THR A 231 -19.75 9.65 1.84
C THR A 231 -19.08 8.89 2.99
N THR A 232 -19.80 7.93 3.60
CA THR A 232 -19.27 7.08 4.68
C THR A 232 -18.08 6.24 4.20
N TYR A 233 -18.15 5.66 3.00
CA TYR A 233 -17.02 4.93 2.42
C TYR A 233 -15.83 5.85 2.10
N CYS A 234 -16.06 7.07 1.62
CA CYS A 234 -14.99 8.05 1.39
C CYS A 234 -14.29 8.43 2.71
N VAL A 235 -15.06 8.63 3.78
CA VAL A 235 -14.53 8.88 5.13
C VAL A 235 -13.74 7.66 5.62
N GLY A 236 -14.29 6.45 5.46
CA GLY A 236 -13.62 5.19 5.79
C GLY A 236 -12.30 5.01 5.05
N PHE A 237 -12.25 5.35 3.76
CA PHE A 237 -11.02 5.31 2.95
C PHE A 237 -9.94 6.26 3.51
N VAL A 238 -10.31 7.49 3.87
CA VAL A 238 -9.37 8.44 4.49
C VAL A 238 -8.90 7.94 5.85
N PHE A 239 -9.79 7.41 6.70
CA PHE A 239 -9.39 6.87 8.02
C PHE A 239 -8.54 5.60 7.90
N LEU A 240 -8.81 4.74 6.92
CA LEU A 240 -8.01 3.54 6.66
C LEU A 240 -6.54 3.91 6.40
N SER A 241 -6.29 5.01 5.69
CA SER A 241 -4.91 5.49 5.47
C SER A 241 -4.19 5.80 6.78
N GLN A 242 -4.88 6.31 7.80
CA GLN A 242 -4.29 6.64 9.09
C GLN A 242 -4.00 5.38 9.92
N ILE A 243 -4.91 4.40 9.89
CA ILE A 243 -4.72 3.09 10.53
C ILE A 243 -3.48 2.40 9.93
N LEU A 244 -3.36 2.38 8.60
CA LEU A 244 -2.24 1.73 7.93
C LEU A 244 -0.94 2.55 8.01
N TYR A 245 -1.03 3.86 8.23
CA TYR A 245 0.14 4.65 8.60
C TYR A 245 0.66 4.28 9.99
N ILE A 246 -0.22 4.05 10.96
CA ILE A 246 0.18 3.53 12.28
C ILE A 246 0.82 2.16 12.16
N LEU A 247 0.27 1.27 11.32
CA LEU A 247 0.88 -0.04 11.02
C LEU A 247 2.31 0.12 10.45
N MET A 248 2.50 1.03 9.49
CA MET A 248 3.82 1.36 8.94
C MET A 248 4.78 1.84 10.05
N GLN A 249 4.33 2.71 10.95
CA GLN A 249 5.15 3.15 12.10
C GLN A 249 5.47 1.99 13.05
N GLY A 250 4.56 1.03 13.20
CA GLY A 250 4.78 -0.21 13.94
C GLY A 250 5.94 -1.04 13.37
N PHE A 251 6.00 -1.21 12.05
CA PHE A 251 7.14 -1.89 11.41
C PHE A 251 8.46 -1.14 11.59
N ILE A 252 8.44 0.19 11.51
CA ILE A 252 9.62 1.03 11.81
C ILE A 252 10.07 0.83 13.26
N TYR A 253 9.13 0.76 14.22
CA TYR A 253 9.42 0.51 15.62
C TYR A 253 10.08 -0.86 15.82
N ILE A 254 9.52 -1.91 15.21
CA ILE A 254 10.07 -3.28 15.29
C ILE A 254 11.51 -3.29 14.78
N ARG A 255 11.77 -2.72 13.59
CA ARG A 255 13.12 -2.63 13.03
C ARG A 255 14.09 -1.91 13.99
N GLU A 256 13.72 -0.71 14.45
CA GLU A 256 14.58 0.06 15.36
C GLU A 256 14.90 -0.70 16.65
N GLY A 257 13.94 -1.48 17.16
CA GLY A 257 14.13 -2.38 18.29
C GLY A 257 15.16 -3.48 17.99
N LEU A 258 15.00 -4.17 16.85
CA LEU A 258 15.90 -5.24 16.41
C LEU A 258 17.35 -4.73 16.19
N THR A 259 17.50 -3.55 15.58
CA THR A 259 18.84 -2.96 15.37
C THR A 259 19.53 -2.62 16.69
N LYS A 260 18.78 -2.06 17.66
CA LYS A 260 19.35 -1.72 18.98
C LYS A 260 19.71 -2.96 19.80
N SER A 261 18.90 -4.02 19.76
CA SER A 261 19.21 -5.25 20.49
C SER A 261 20.48 -5.92 19.98
N ILE A 262 20.70 -5.91 18.65
CA ILE A 262 21.91 -6.46 18.04
C ILE A 262 23.15 -5.67 18.49
N GLN A 263 23.10 -4.33 18.42
CA GLN A 263 24.19 -3.47 18.88
C GLN A 263 24.51 -3.65 20.37
N GLY A 264 23.47 -3.82 21.21
CA GLY A 264 23.64 -4.10 22.64
C GLY A 264 24.30 -5.45 22.92
N ALA A 265 23.97 -6.49 22.15
CA ALA A 265 24.57 -7.81 22.27
C ALA A 265 26.05 -7.82 21.85
N GLU A 266 26.40 -7.13 20.77
CA GLU A 266 27.79 -6.99 20.33
C GLU A 266 28.63 -6.17 21.33
N GLY A 267 28.07 -5.09 21.88
CA GLY A 267 28.73 -4.30 22.92
C GLY A 267 28.98 -5.07 24.21
N SER A 268 28.04 -5.94 24.62
CA SER A 268 28.19 -6.80 25.80
C SER A 268 29.24 -7.90 25.59
N ASN A 269 29.34 -8.47 24.40
CA ASN A 269 30.35 -9.50 24.09
C ASN A 269 31.75 -8.88 23.93
N GLY A 270 31.86 -7.65 23.42
CA GLY A 270 33.14 -6.92 23.34
C GLY A 270 33.73 -6.57 24.72
N ALA A 271 32.88 -6.30 25.72
CA ALA A 271 33.30 -5.98 27.09
C ALA A 271 33.75 -7.21 27.92
N LEU A 272 33.38 -8.43 27.51
CA LEU A 272 33.81 -9.68 28.15
C LEU A 272 35.17 -10.19 27.65
N HIS A 273 35.71 -9.57 26.59
CA HIS A 273 36.99 -9.92 25.98
C HIS A 273 38.09 -8.85 26.18
N SER A 274 37.83 -7.82 27.00
CA SER A 274 38.82 -6.82 27.45
C SER A 274 39.15 -7.00 28.92
#